data_AF-A0A951ENA4-F1
#
_entry.id   AF-A0A951ENA4-F1
#
_cell.length_a   1.000
_cell.length_b   1.000
_cell.length_c   1.000
_cell.angle_alpha   90.00
_cell.angle_beta   90.00
_cell.angle_gamma   90.00
#
_symmetry.space_group_name_H-M   'P 1'
#
loop_
_entity.id
_entity.type
_entity.pdbx_description
1 polymer ?
#
loop_
_entity_poly.entity_id
_entity_poly.type
_entity_poly.pdbx_seq_one_letter_code
_entity_poly.pdbx_strand_id
1 'polypeptide(L)' 'MRVLFVSGASIGHSFPLVSLAWAVCAAGHEVRYVTAGPALAVKHAGLPVIDAAPQVDIVAMARKRITQHQEDRQLIA' A
#
# COMPACT_ATOMS: atom_id res chain seq x y z
N MET A 1 13.05 1.95 -18.63
CA MET A 1 13.03 3.13 -17.72
C MET A 1 12.96 2.67 -16.27
N ARG A 2 13.02 3.59 -15.29
CA ARG A 2 12.83 3.28 -13.86
C ARG A 2 11.44 3.75 -13.43
N VAL A 3 10.61 2.86 -12.90
CA VAL A 3 9.20 3.14 -12.56
C VAL A 3 8.95 2.80 -11.09
N LEU A 4 8.36 3.75 -10.37
CA LEU A 4 7.98 3.60 -8.97
C LEU A 4 6.46 3.47 -8.85
N PHE A 5 5.98 2.34 -8.37
CA PHE A 5 4.58 2.17 -7.98
C PHE A 5 4.42 2.56 -6.52
N VAL A 6 3.41 3.37 -6.21
CA VAL A 6 3.06 3.77 -4.84
C VAL A 6 1.58 3.54 -4.65
N SER A 7 1.19 2.96 -3.52
CA SER A 7 -0.21 2.64 -3.21
C SER A 7 -0.51 2.78 -1.72
N GLY A 8 -1.81 2.81 -1.39
CA GLY A 8 -2.24 2.77 0.01
C GLY A 8 -1.85 1.46 0.71
N ALA A 9 -1.70 1.53 2.02
CA ALA A 9 -1.17 0.45 2.86
C ALA A 9 -2.13 -0.75 3.07
N SER A 10 -3.23 -0.82 2.32
CA SER A 10 -4.18 -1.94 2.36
C SER A 10 -4.02 -2.82 1.11
N ILE A 11 -4.25 -4.13 1.29
CA ILE A 11 -4.13 -5.09 0.18
C ILE A 11 -5.14 -4.81 -0.95
N GLY A 12 -6.32 -4.28 -0.62
CA GLY A 12 -7.36 -3.92 -1.59
C GLY A 12 -6.93 -2.84 -2.58
N HIS A 13 -6.03 -1.93 -2.20
CA HIS A 13 -5.47 -0.93 -3.13
C HIS A 13 -4.29 -1.48 -3.93
N SER A 14 -3.54 -2.42 -3.37
CA SER A 14 -2.28 -2.87 -3.94
C SER A 14 -2.42 -4.05 -4.90
N PHE A 15 -3.33 -4.98 -4.60
CA PHE A 15 -3.55 -6.17 -5.42
C PHE A 15 -3.90 -5.86 -6.89
N PRO A 16 -4.76 -4.88 -7.21
CA PRO A 16 -5.06 -4.55 -8.61
C PRO A 16 -3.86 -4.01 -9.41
N LEU A 17 -2.83 -3.48 -8.73
CA LEU A 17 -1.65 -2.91 -9.39
C LEU A 17 -0.59 -3.97 -9.72
N VAL A 18 -0.70 -5.19 -9.20
CA VAL A 18 0.28 -6.26 -9.40
C VAL A 18 0.43 -6.62 -10.88
N SER A 19 -0.69 -6.80 -11.59
CA SER A 19 -0.68 -7.14 -13.02
C SER A 19 -0.06 -6.03 -13.86
N LEU A 20 -0.38 -4.77 -13.55
CA LEU A 20 0.20 -3.61 -14.23
C LEU A 20 1.70 -3.48 -13.98
N ALA A 21 2.16 -3.68 -12.74
CA ALA A 21 3.58 -3.66 -12.40
C ALA A 21 4.34 -4.75 -13.18
N TRP A 22 3.78 -5.96 -13.29
CA TRP A 22 4.36 -7.02 -14.12
C TRP A 22 4.37 -6.69 -15.61
N ALA A 23 3.33 -6.04 -16.14
CA ALA A 23 3.32 -5.59 -17.53
C ALA A 23 4.45 -4.58 -17.80
N VAL A 24 4.71 -3.66 -16.85
CA VAL A 24 5.82 -2.71 -16.93
C VAL A 24 7.18 -3.43 -16.87
N CYS A 25 7.32 -4.46 -16.03
CA CYS A 25 8.51 -5.32 -16.03
C CYS A 25 8.69 -6.02 -17.39
N ALA A 26 7.64 -6.61 -17.95
CA ALA A 26 7.67 -7.34 -19.22
C ALA A 26 8.02 -6.44 -20.42
N ALA A 27 7.71 -5.14 -20.34
CA ALA A 27 8.13 -4.14 -21.31
C ALA A 27 9.60 -3.69 -21.15
N GLY A 28 10.37 -4.28 -20.24
CA GLY A 28 11.80 -4.01 -20.05
C GLY A 28 12.11 -2.82 -19.15
N HIS A 29 11.18 -2.40 -18.29
CA HIS A 29 11.42 -1.34 -17.31
C HIS A 29 11.85 -1.91 -15.95
N GLU A 30 12.71 -1.20 -15.23
CA GLU A 30 13.03 -1.48 -13.82
C GLU A 30 11.89 -0.97 -12.94
N VAL A 31 11.23 -1.87 -12.21
CA VAL A 31 10.12 -1.55 -11.32
C VAL A 31 10.56 -1.62 -9.87
N ARG A 32 10.07 -0.68 -9.05
CA ARG A 32 10.02 -0.83 -7.58
C ARG A 32 8.63 -0.50 -7.07
N TYR A 33 8.21 -1.18 -6.01
CA TYR A 33 6.89 -1.01 -5.42
C TYR A 33 7.01 -0.51 -3.98
N VAL A 34 6.43 0.63 -3.67
CA VAL A 34 6.47 1.24 -2.33
C VAL A 34 5.07 1.20 -1.72
N THR A 35 4.97 0.62 -0.53
CA THR A 35 3.74 0.57 0.27
C THR A 35 4.11 0.32 1.74
N ALA A 36 3.13 0.08 2.61
CA ALA A 36 3.37 -0.24 4.02
C ALA A 36 2.31 -1.21 4.56
N GLY A 37 2.52 -1.72 5.77
CA GLY A 37 1.52 -2.49 6.50
C GLY A 37 1.04 -3.75 5.75
N PRO A 38 -0.27 -4.09 5.80
CA PRO A 38 -0.81 -5.28 5.13
C PRO A 38 -0.52 -5.38 3.62
N ALA A 39 -0.34 -4.25 2.93
CA ALA A 39 -0.02 -4.23 1.52
C ALA A 39 1.39 -4.76 1.18
N LEU A 40 2.29 -4.90 2.15
CA LEU A 40 3.61 -5.52 1.94
C LEU A 40 3.51 -6.96 1.44
N ALA A 41 2.34 -7.60 1.54
CA ALA A 41 2.03 -8.88 0.93
C ALA A 41 2.23 -8.91 -0.60
N VAL A 42 2.27 -7.76 -1.29
CA VAL A 42 2.64 -7.67 -2.72
C VAL A 42 3.99 -8.35 -3.02
N LYS A 43 4.90 -8.44 -2.06
CA LYS A 43 6.18 -9.14 -2.22
C LYS A 43 6.01 -10.62 -2.62
N HIS A 44 4.89 -11.23 -2.23
CA HIS A 44 4.57 -12.62 -2.58
C HIS A 44 4.23 -12.79 -4.07
N ALA A 45 3.94 -11.70 -4.78
CA ALA A 45 3.78 -11.69 -6.23
C ALA A 45 5.12 -11.58 -6.99
N GLY A 46 6.27 -11.63 -6.28
CA GLY A 46 7.61 -11.57 -6.87
C GLY A 46 8.09 -10.17 -7.24
N LEU A 47 7.36 -9.13 -6.83
CA LEU A 47 7.75 -7.73 -7.07
C LEU A 47 8.74 -7.22 -5.99
N PRO A 48 9.69 -6.34 -6.35
CA PRO A 48 10.61 -5.73 -5.39
C PRO A 48 9.89 -4.65 -4.57
N VAL A 49 9.42 -5.04 -3.38
CA VAL A 49 8.66 -4.18 -2.45
C VAL A 49 9.58 -3.50 -1.43
N ILE A 50 9.33 -2.21 -1.21
CA ILE A 50 9.96 -1.38 -0.18
C ILE A 50 8.89 -0.96 0.81
N ASP A 51 9.17 -1.15 2.11
CA ASP A 51 8.34 -0.62 3.18
C ASP A 51 8.57 0.89 3.35
N ALA A 52 7.52 1.68 3.14
CA ALA A 52 7.52 3.13 3.28
C ALA A 52 7.50 3.59 4.75
N ALA A 53 7.09 2.73 5.68
CA ALA A 53 6.89 3.09 7.08
C ALA A 53 7.20 1.93 8.04
N PRO A 54 8.44 1.40 8.05
CA PRO A 54 8.77 0.16 8.77
C PRO A 54 8.65 0.26 10.30
N GLN A 55 8.64 1.47 10.86
CA GLN A 55 8.44 1.70 12.30
C GLN A 55 7.00 2.05 12.67
N VAL A 56 6.07 2.05 11.70
CA VAL A 56 4.67 2.42 11.93
C VAL A 56 3.80 1.19 11.86
N ASP A 57 3.10 0.91 12.96
CA ASP A 57 1.97 -0.03 12.93
C ASP A 57 0.79 0.63 12.21
N ILE A 58 0.74 0.38 10.90
CA ILE A 58 -0.33 0.88 10.02
C ILE A 58 -1.71 0.43 10.50
N VAL A 59 -1.84 -0.78 11.05
CA VAL A 59 -3.13 -1.33 11.49
C VAL A 59 -3.61 -0.62 12.75
N ALA A 60 -2.72 -0.43 13.72
CA ALA A 60 -3.04 0.36 14.92
C ALA A 60 -3.36 1.82 14.58
N MET A 61 -2.57 2.44 13.69
CA MET A 61 -2.82 3.80 13.20
C MET A 61 -4.20 3.90 12.53
N ALA A 62 -4.53 2.97 11.62
CA ALA A 62 -5.80 2.94 10.92
C ALA A 62 -6.98 2.77 11.90
N ARG A 63 -6.85 1.85 12.86
CA ARG A 63 -7.87 1.65 13.90
C ARG A 63 -8.13 2.92 14.71
N LYS A 64 -7.07 3.61 15.16
CA LYS A 64 -7.19 4.87 15.89
C LYS A 64 -7.93 5.94 15.08
N ARG A 65 -7.60 6.07 13.79
CA ARG A 65 -8.27 7.03 12.89
C ARG A 65 -9.74 6.72 12.67
N ILE A 66 -10.10 5.44 12.53
CA ILE A 66 -11.50 5.03 12.35
C ILE A 66 -12.32 5.39 13.59
N THR A 67 -11.81 5.11 14.80
CA THR A 67 -12.48 5.46 16.05
C THR A 67 -12.67 6.97 16.19
N GLN A 68 -11.62 7.76 15.95
CA GLN A 68 -11.70 9.22 16.01
C GLN A 68 -12.74 9.80 15.03
N HIS A 69 -12.79 9.30 13.79
CA HIS A 69 -13.78 9.75 12.82
C HIS A 69 -15.23 9.41 13.20
N GLN A 70 -15.45 8.33 13.96
CA GLN A 70 -16.78 7.99 14.46
C GLN A 70 -17.22 8.97 15.57
N GLU A 71 -16.30 9.33 16.46
CA GLU A 71 -16.52 10.32 17.52
C GLU A 71 -16.84 11.70 16.91
N ASP A 72 -16.05 12.16 15.93
CA ASP A 72 -16.29 13.43 15.24
C ASP A 72 -17.65 13.48 14.54
N ARG A 73 -18.08 12.36 13.92
CA ARG A 73 -19.39 12.27 13.27
C ARG A 73 -20.56 12.34 14.26
N GLN A 74 -20.39 11.84 15.48
CA GLN A 74 -21.42 11.91 16.53
C GLN A 74 -21.54 13.32 17.13
N LEU A 75 -20.49 14.14 17.10
CA LEU A 75 -20.50 15.52 17.58
C LEU A 75 -21.20 16.52 16.64
N ILE A 76 -21.40 16.15 15.36
CA ILE A 76 -21.98 17.02 14.32
C ILE A 76 -23.45 16.63 14.01
N ALA A 77 -23.94 15.52 14.56
CA ALA A 77 -25.31 15.02 14.40
C ALA A 77 -26.21 15.46 15.57
#